data_AF-W6P2Y3-F1
#
_entry.id   AF-W6P2Y3-F1
#
_cell.length_a   1.000
_cell.length_b   1.000
_cell.length_c   1.000
_cell.angle_alpha   90.00
_cell.angle_beta   90.00
_cell.angle_gamma   90.00
#
_symmetry.space_group_name_H-M   'P 1'
#
loop_
_entity.id
_entity.type
_entity.pdbx_description
1 polymer ?
#
loop_
_entity_poly.entity_id
_entity_poly.type
_entity_poly.pdbx_seq_one_letter_code
_entity_poly.pdbx_strand_id
1 'polypeptide(L)'
;MDVTIGRQPQASDVSRSKEILERLTGRTIEGYRQPRMFPVSDTELERMGYVYNSSLNPAFIPGRYMHLSEPRTCFMTGKLLQIPASVTPWIRFPLFWLSCHNLPMWLYQSLVNRVLKHDGYFVTYFHPWEFYPLGEHPEFKMPFIIRNHSGKGMEERLDMLIRNLKEKRLSFYDLLGVCADKTG
;
A
#
# COMPACT_ATOMS: atom_id res chain seq x y z
N MET A 1 24.55 -16.80 -0.09
CA MET A 1 23.49 -16.97 -1.11
C MET A 1 22.73 -15.66 -1.17
N ASP A 2 23.06 -14.81 -2.15
CA ASP A 2 22.47 -13.49 -2.34
C ASP A 2 20.98 -13.60 -2.68
N VAL A 3 20.12 -13.17 -1.76
CA VAL A 3 18.69 -12.98 -2.02
C VAL A 3 18.49 -11.57 -2.59
N THR A 4 19.02 -11.34 -3.79
CA THR A 4 18.82 -10.09 -4.56
C THR A 4 18.11 -10.41 -5.88
N ILE A 5 17.03 -11.21 -5.82
CA ILE A 5 16.23 -11.48 -7.01
C ILE A 5 15.25 -10.33 -7.22
N GLY A 6 15.65 -9.42 -8.10
CA GLY A 6 14.77 -8.52 -8.82
C GLY A 6 15.53 -7.27 -9.23
N ARG A 7 15.58 -7.03 -10.54
CA ARG A 7 16.16 -5.83 -11.17
C ARG A 7 15.79 -4.56 -10.40
N GLN A 8 16.79 -3.72 -10.14
CA GLN A 8 16.57 -2.37 -9.64
C GLN A 8 15.76 -1.59 -10.69
N PRO A 9 14.68 -0.90 -10.31
CA PRO A 9 13.89 -0.11 -11.25
C PRO A 9 14.79 0.91 -11.96
N GLN A 10 14.70 1.00 -13.28
CA GLN A 10 15.34 2.06 -14.03
C GLN A 10 14.35 3.23 -14.19
N ALA A 11 14.85 4.46 -14.28
CA ALA A 11 14.00 5.63 -14.51
C ALA A 11 13.12 5.48 -15.77
N SER A 12 13.65 4.85 -16.81
CA SER A 12 12.94 4.53 -18.06
C SER A 12 11.79 3.53 -17.87
N ASP A 13 11.81 2.70 -16.82
CA ASP A 13 10.71 1.77 -16.54
C ASP A 13 9.44 2.54 -16.12
N VAL A 14 9.60 3.71 -15.47
CA VAL A 14 8.49 4.56 -15.01
C VAL A 14 7.77 5.23 -16.19
N SER A 15 8.50 5.85 -17.12
CA SER A 15 7.88 6.47 -18.31
C SER A 15 7.23 5.42 -19.20
N ARG A 16 7.95 4.34 -19.48
CA ARG A 16 7.46 3.26 -20.34
C ARG A 16 6.19 2.61 -19.79
N SER A 17 6.12 2.39 -18.47
CA SER A 17 4.92 1.82 -17.85
C SER A 17 3.74 2.77 -17.94
N LYS A 18 3.94 4.08 -17.72
CA LYS A 18 2.89 5.10 -17.90
C LYS A 18 2.31 5.07 -19.31
N GLU A 19 3.17 5.22 -20.32
CA GLU A 19 2.76 5.26 -21.73
C GLU A 19 1.99 4.01 -22.16
N ILE A 20 2.42 2.83 -21.70
CA ILE A 20 1.73 1.57 -22.01
C ILE A 20 0.35 1.55 -21.35
N LEU A 21 0.24 1.91 -20.07
CA LEU A 21 -1.03 1.89 -19.34
C LEU A 21 -2.02 2.92 -19.92
N GLU A 22 -1.57 4.13 -20.23
CA GLU A 22 -2.42 5.16 -20.84
C GLU A 22 -2.91 4.72 -22.23
N ARG A 23 -2.02 4.15 -23.05
CA ARG A 23 -2.41 3.61 -24.38
C ARG A 23 -3.41 2.45 -24.28
N LEU A 24 -3.21 1.54 -23.32
CA LEU A 24 -4.09 0.37 -23.16
C LEU A 24 -5.45 0.72 -22.56
N THR A 25 -5.51 1.72 -21.70
CA THR A 25 -6.73 2.07 -20.96
C THR A 25 -7.48 3.27 -21.52
N GLY A 26 -6.82 4.11 -22.34
CA GLY A 26 -7.36 5.38 -22.82
C GLY A 26 -7.55 6.42 -21.70
N ARG A 27 -6.96 6.20 -20.52
CA ARG A 27 -7.07 7.08 -19.35
C ARG A 27 -5.71 7.63 -19.00
N THR A 28 -5.66 8.86 -18.51
CA THR A 28 -4.46 9.43 -17.90
C THR A 28 -4.14 8.69 -16.60
N ILE A 29 -2.87 8.32 -16.41
CA ILE A 29 -2.41 7.71 -15.17
C ILE A 29 -1.87 8.79 -14.24
N GLU A 30 -2.68 9.14 -13.24
CA GLU A 30 -2.38 10.22 -12.29
C GLU A 30 -1.51 9.78 -11.11
N GLY A 31 -1.47 8.48 -10.81
CA GLY A 31 -0.84 7.92 -9.62
C GLY A 31 0.35 7.03 -9.90
N TYR A 32 1.37 7.13 -9.05
CA TYR A 32 2.50 6.20 -9.04
C TYR A 32 2.55 5.34 -7.77
N ARG A 33 2.94 4.07 -7.93
CA ARG A 33 3.20 3.14 -6.85
C ARG A 33 4.34 2.19 -7.22
N GLN A 34 5.51 2.42 -6.66
CA GLN A 34 6.71 1.64 -6.90
C GLN A 34 6.57 0.20 -6.35
N PRO A 35 6.79 -0.84 -7.18
CA PRO A 35 6.94 -2.19 -6.68
C PRO A 35 8.02 -2.27 -5.60
N ARG A 36 7.71 -2.95 -4.49
CA ARG A 36 8.59 -3.12 -3.32
C ARG A 36 8.92 -1.83 -2.56
N MET A 37 8.27 -0.70 -2.89
CA MET A 37 8.52 0.60 -2.26
C MET A 37 9.98 1.06 -2.36
N PHE A 38 10.65 0.77 -3.49
CA PHE A 38 11.98 1.32 -3.72
C PHE A 38 11.96 2.85 -3.85
N PRO A 39 13.10 3.52 -3.59
CA PRO A 39 13.24 4.93 -3.89
C PRO A 39 12.98 5.21 -5.37
N VAL A 40 12.18 6.24 -5.64
CA VAL A 40 11.94 6.80 -6.96
C VAL A 40 12.09 8.31 -6.86
N SER A 41 12.55 8.95 -7.92
CA SER A 41 12.74 10.40 -7.94
C SER A 41 11.40 11.10 -8.03
N ASP A 42 11.00 11.82 -6.97
CA ASP A 42 9.77 12.61 -6.97
C ASP A 42 9.79 13.69 -8.07
N THR A 43 10.94 14.34 -8.30
CA THR A 43 11.10 15.32 -9.40
C THR A 43 10.85 14.72 -10.77
N GLU A 44 11.21 13.45 -10.97
CA GLU A 44 10.98 12.75 -12.23
C GLU A 44 9.50 12.36 -12.38
N LEU A 45 8.85 11.93 -11.30
CA LEU A 45 7.41 11.68 -11.30
C LEU A 45 6.60 12.95 -11.60
N GLU A 46 6.99 14.10 -11.02
CA GLU A 46 6.39 15.39 -11.34
C GLU A 46 6.59 15.75 -12.81
N ARG A 47 7.81 15.59 -13.35
CA ARG A 47 8.11 15.86 -14.76
C ARG A 47 7.26 15.02 -15.71
N MET A 48 6.93 13.79 -15.32
CA MET A 48 6.05 12.89 -16.06
C MET A 48 4.55 13.20 -15.87
N GLY A 49 4.20 14.20 -15.06
CA GLY A 49 2.81 14.61 -14.82
C GLY A 49 2.03 13.63 -13.93
N TYR A 50 2.69 12.94 -13.00
CA TYR A 50 1.97 12.27 -11.91
C TYR A 50 1.49 13.30 -10.90
N VAL A 51 0.28 13.10 -10.38
CA VAL A 51 -0.36 13.94 -9.36
C VAL A 51 -0.02 13.43 -7.97
N TYR A 52 0.11 12.12 -7.79
CA TYR A 52 0.44 11.54 -6.50
C TYR A 52 1.40 10.33 -6.57
N ASN A 53 2.10 10.10 -5.47
CA ASN A 53 2.96 8.94 -5.22
C ASN A 53 2.51 8.22 -3.94
N SER A 54 2.22 6.92 -4.04
CA SER A 54 1.77 6.08 -2.93
C SER A 54 2.81 5.01 -2.52
N SER A 55 4.08 5.28 -2.82
CA SER A 55 5.19 4.33 -2.60
C SER A 55 5.79 4.37 -1.21
N LEU A 56 5.39 5.32 -0.36
CA LEU A 56 5.93 5.46 0.98
C LEU A 56 5.20 4.53 1.97
N ASN A 57 5.96 3.70 2.68
CA ASN A 57 5.49 3.00 3.88
C ASN A 57 6.31 3.49 5.08
N PRO A 58 5.77 4.36 5.95
CA PRO A 58 6.50 5.04 7.02
C PRO A 58 6.72 4.13 8.24
N ALA A 59 7.30 2.95 8.00
CA ALA A 59 7.55 1.87 8.94
C ALA A 59 9.02 1.41 8.90
N PHE A 60 9.38 0.56 9.85
CA PHE A 60 10.61 -0.22 9.79
C PHE A 60 10.29 -1.65 9.37
N ILE A 61 10.87 -2.10 8.26
CA ILE A 61 10.80 -3.49 7.79
C ILE A 61 12.23 -4.04 7.72
N PRO A 62 12.62 -4.94 8.66
CA PRO A 62 13.95 -5.51 8.70
C PRO A 62 14.38 -6.09 7.35
N GLY A 63 15.58 -5.73 6.90
CA GLY A 63 16.13 -6.17 5.61
C GLY A 63 15.50 -5.53 4.37
N ARG A 64 14.61 -4.53 4.52
CA ARG A 64 14.03 -3.78 3.39
C ARG A 64 14.23 -2.28 3.48
N TYR A 65 13.71 -1.63 4.53
CA TYR A 65 13.78 -0.17 4.69
C TYR A 65 13.44 0.29 6.12
N MET A 66 13.83 1.53 6.44
CA MET A 66 13.56 2.20 7.71
C MET A 66 13.07 3.64 7.45
N HIS A 67 11.77 3.86 7.57
CA HIS A 67 11.10 5.14 7.28
C HIS A 67 10.35 5.69 8.51
N LEU A 68 10.91 5.52 9.71
CA LEU A 68 10.25 5.92 10.96
C LEU A 68 10.11 7.44 11.13
N SER A 69 10.99 8.21 10.49
CA SER A 69 10.97 9.68 10.45
C SER A 69 9.99 10.24 9.42
N GLU A 70 9.56 9.44 8.46
CA GLU A 70 8.74 9.92 7.34
C GLU A 70 7.32 10.29 7.80
N PRO A 71 6.67 11.24 7.11
CA PRO A 71 5.29 11.60 7.42
C PRO A 71 4.36 10.39 7.30
N ARG A 72 3.37 10.38 8.19
CA ARG A 72 2.38 9.32 8.31
C ARG A 72 1.08 9.67 7.58
N THR A 73 0.83 10.97 7.44
CA THR A 73 -0.34 11.55 6.77
C THR A 73 0.05 12.14 5.42
N CYS A 74 -0.90 12.43 4.53
CA CYS A 74 -0.61 12.98 3.20
C CYS A 74 0.15 14.31 3.31
N PHE A 75 1.11 14.52 2.43
CA PHE A 75 1.95 15.72 2.38
C PHE A 75 2.40 16.00 0.95
N MET A 76 2.81 17.23 0.67
CA MET A 76 3.34 17.61 -0.64
C MET A 76 4.86 17.54 -0.62
N THR A 77 5.44 16.90 -1.64
CA THR A 77 6.84 17.13 -2.04
C THR A 77 6.77 17.89 -3.35
N GLY A 78 7.14 19.18 -3.37
CA GLY A 78 6.96 20.02 -4.55
C GLY A 78 5.47 20.12 -4.95
N LYS A 79 5.13 19.61 -6.13
CA LYS A 79 3.77 19.49 -6.67
C LYS A 79 3.22 18.06 -6.59
N LEU A 80 4.00 17.10 -6.11
CA LEU A 80 3.60 15.71 -5.98
C LEU A 80 3.00 15.43 -4.61
N LEU A 81 1.75 14.97 -4.60
CA LEU A 81 1.10 14.51 -3.37
C LEU A 81 1.66 13.16 -2.95
N GLN A 82 2.24 13.08 -1.77
CA GLN A 82 2.69 11.83 -1.15
C GLN A 82 1.56 11.25 -0.31
N ILE A 83 1.20 9.99 -0.56
CA ILE A 83 0.13 9.27 0.13
C ILE A 83 0.73 8.03 0.81
N PRO A 84 1.16 8.14 2.08
CA PRO A 84 1.78 7.02 2.79
C PRO A 84 0.79 5.88 3.07
N ALA A 85 1.26 4.64 3.00
CA ALA A 85 0.51 3.50 3.55
C ALA A 85 0.34 3.66 5.07
N SER A 86 -0.81 3.28 5.61
CA SER A 86 -1.10 3.48 7.02
C SER A 86 -0.25 2.60 7.93
N VAL A 87 0.29 3.23 8.97
CA VAL A 87 1.00 2.60 10.08
C VAL A 87 0.45 3.14 11.40
N THR A 88 0.50 2.36 12.47
CA THR A 88 -0.02 2.78 13.77
C THR A 88 0.70 4.04 14.29
N PRO A 89 0.02 4.90 15.07
CA PRO A 89 0.69 5.97 15.79
C PRO A 89 1.78 5.44 16.73
N TRP A 90 2.78 6.27 16.99
CA TRP A 90 3.93 6.03 17.89
C TRP A 90 4.93 4.98 17.42
N ILE A 91 4.53 3.70 17.36
CA ILE A 91 5.46 2.59 17.06
C ILE A 91 5.59 2.28 15.56
N ARG A 92 4.81 2.95 14.70
CA ARG A 92 4.85 2.80 13.23
C ARG A 92 4.66 1.34 12.78
N PHE A 93 3.77 0.60 13.44
CA PHE A 93 3.47 -0.77 13.05
C PHE A 93 2.69 -0.76 11.72
N PRO A 94 3.17 -1.46 10.67
CA PRO A 94 2.57 -1.37 9.33
C PRO A 94 1.26 -2.14 9.23
N LEU A 95 0.21 -1.50 8.69
CA LEU A 95 -1.13 -2.09 8.53
C LEU A 95 -1.44 -2.56 7.09
N PHE A 96 -0.38 -2.90 6.35
CA PHE A 96 -0.40 -3.52 5.02
C PHE A 96 -0.74 -5.02 5.02
N TRP A 97 -0.87 -5.62 3.83
CA TRP A 97 -1.22 -7.02 3.58
C TRP A 97 -0.69 -8.03 4.60
N LEU A 98 0.61 -8.04 4.90
CA LEU A 98 1.23 -9.06 5.77
C LEU A 98 0.64 -9.05 7.20
N SER A 99 0.31 -7.87 7.72
CA SER A 99 -0.34 -7.75 9.02
C SER A 99 -1.79 -8.25 8.98
N CYS A 100 -2.51 -8.03 7.87
CA CYS A 100 -3.85 -8.56 7.65
C CYS A 100 -3.82 -10.08 7.52
N HIS A 101 -2.77 -10.69 6.94
CA HIS A 101 -2.63 -12.15 6.88
C HIS A 101 -2.47 -12.80 8.26
N ASN A 102 -1.82 -12.13 9.22
CA ASN A 102 -1.27 -12.82 10.40
C ASN A 102 -1.82 -12.36 11.75
N LEU A 103 -2.29 -11.12 11.87
CA LEU A 103 -2.88 -10.67 13.13
C LEU A 103 -4.27 -11.29 13.34
N PRO A 104 -4.71 -11.56 14.57
CA PRO A 104 -6.13 -11.77 14.82
C PRO A 104 -6.95 -10.57 14.32
N MET A 105 -8.10 -10.81 13.68
CA MET A 105 -8.85 -9.73 13.02
C MET A 105 -9.38 -8.67 13.99
N TRP A 106 -9.71 -9.04 15.23
CA TRP A 106 -10.09 -8.07 16.27
C TRP A 106 -8.95 -7.09 16.57
N LEU A 107 -7.70 -7.56 16.56
CA LEU A 107 -6.51 -6.74 16.81
C LEU A 107 -6.23 -5.84 15.61
N TYR A 108 -6.25 -6.41 14.39
CA TYR A 108 -6.09 -5.64 13.17
C TYR A 108 -7.12 -4.51 13.08
N GLN A 109 -8.41 -4.80 13.34
CA GLN A 109 -9.48 -3.81 13.37
C GLN A 109 -9.27 -2.74 14.44
N SER A 110 -8.80 -3.12 15.64
CA SER A 110 -8.49 -2.16 16.72
C SER A 110 -7.39 -1.18 16.30
N LEU A 111 -6.33 -1.68 15.64
CA LEU A 111 -5.25 -0.84 15.11
C LEU A 111 -5.71 0.07 13.97
N VAL A 112 -6.56 -0.43 13.06
CA VAL A 112 -7.19 0.39 12.02
C VAL A 112 -8.03 1.51 12.63
N ASN A 113 -8.87 1.21 13.63
CA ASN A 113 -9.66 2.21 14.33
C ASN A 113 -8.78 3.26 15.03
N ARG A 114 -7.64 2.85 15.56
CA ARG A 114 -6.67 3.75 16.19
C ARG A 114 -6.05 4.70 15.16
N VAL A 115 -5.69 4.21 13.98
CA VAL A 115 -5.20 5.04 12.87
C VAL A 115 -6.29 6.02 12.42
N LEU A 116 -7.51 5.54 12.16
CA LEU A 116 -8.64 6.40 11.75
C LEU A 116 -8.90 7.53 12.75
N LYS A 117 -8.89 7.23 14.06
CA LYS A 117 -9.10 8.25 15.11
C LYS A 117 -7.96 9.27 15.16
N HIS A 118 -6.73 8.85 14.90
CA HIS A 118 -5.55 9.70 15.06
C HIS A 118 -5.23 10.50 13.78
N ASP A 119 -5.45 9.91 12.60
CA ASP A 119 -4.97 10.43 11.32
C ASP A 119 -6.11 10.90 10.41
N GLY A 120 -7.36 10.59 10.77
CA GLY A 120 -8.54 10.94 10.00
C GLY A 120 -8.85 9.97 8.84
N TYR A 121 -7.91 9.15 8.42
CA TYR A 121 -8.09 8.19 7.32
C TYR A 121 -7.25 6.91 7.50
N PHE A 122 -7.56 5.91 6.68
CA PHE A 122 -6.82 4.65 6.62
C PHE A 122 -6.58 4.24 5.15
N VAL A 123 -5.31 4.02 4.80
CA VAL A 123 -4.87 3.58 3.47
C VAL A 123 -4.13 2.26 3.61
N THR A 124 -4.60 1.25 2.89
CA THR A 124 -3.93 -0.06 2.79
C THR A 124 -4.06 -0.62 1.37
N TYR A 125 -3.45 -1.77 1.12
CA TYR A 125 -3.41 -2.39 -0.20
C TYR A 125 -3.31 -3.91 -0.08
N PHE A 126 -3.81 -4.58 -1.11
CA PHE A 126 -3.79 -6.03 -1.27
C PHE A 126 -3.25 -6.37 -2.67
N HIS A 127 -2.67 -7.55 -2.81
CA HIS A 127 -2.24 -8.13 -4.07
C HIS A 127 -3.23 -9.20 -4.51
N PRO A 128 -3.45 -9.38 -5.83
CA PRO A 128 -4.36 -10.41 -6.34
C PRO A 128 -4.05 -11.83 -5.85
N TRP A 129 -2.76 -12.17 -5.67
CA TRP A 129 -2.35 -13.50 -5.21
C TRP A 129 -2.75 -13.82 -3.77
N GLU A 130 -3.09 -12.82 -2.94
CA GLU A 130 -3.55 -13.03 -1.56
C GLU A 130 -4.89 -13.79 -1.52
N PHE A 131 -5.68 -13.68 -2.60
CA PHE A 131 -6.97 -14.34 -2.79
C PHE A 131 -6.87 -15.66 -3.57
N TYR A 132 -5.65 -16.12 -3.86
CA TYR A 132 -5.41 -17.44 -4.46
C TYR A 132 -5.16 -18.47 -3.34
N PRO A 133 -5.67 -19.72 -3.43
CA PRO A 133 -5.54 -20.72 -2.36
C PRO A 133 -4.12 -21.31 -2.27
N LEU A 134 -3.12 -20.49 -1.94
CA LEU A 134 -1.70 -20.89 -1.87
C LEU A 134 -1.43 -22.06 -0.92
N GLY A 135 -2.32 -22.30 0.06
CA GLY A 135 -2.26 -23.45 0.95
C GLY A 135 -2.40 -24.80 0.25
N GLU A 136 -3.06 -24.84 -0.91
CA GLU A 136 -3.26 -26.04 -1.73
C GLU A 136 -2.08 -26.31 -2.69
N HIS A 137 -1.09 -25.42 -2.72
CA HIS A 137 0.05 -25.44 -3.64
C HIS A 137 1.40 -25.51 -2.92
N PRO A 138 1.73 -26.63 -2.26
CA PRO A 138 3.01 -26.81 -1.55
C PRO A 138 4.23 -26.68 -2.47
N GLU A 139 4.08 -26.93 -3.77
CA GLU A 139 5.13 -26.82 -4.79
C GLU A 139 5.70 -25.41 -4.93
N PHE A 140 4.94 -24.37 -4.58
CA PHE A 140 5.42 -22.98 -4.61
C PHE A 140 6.39 -22.66 -3.47
N LYS A 141 6.51 -23.54 -2.46
CA LYS A 141 7.45 -23.38 -1.33
C LYS A 141 7.32 -22.02 -0.62
N MET A 142 6.11 -21.50 -0.55
CA MET A 142 5.84 -20.19 0.07
C MET A 142 5.85 -20.27 1.60
N PRO A 143 6.52 -19.33 2.30
CA PRO A 143 6.51 -19.26 3.76
C PRO A 143 5.10 -19.17 4.34
N PHE A 144 4.87 -19.77 5.52
CA PHE A 144 3.58 -19.75 6.21
C PHE A 144 3.01 -18.33 6.35
N ILE A 145 3.83 -17.36 6.76
CA ILE A 145 3.43 -15.96 6.96
C ILE A 145 2.83 -15.30 5.71
N ILE A 146 3.16 -15.79 4.50
CA ILE A 146 2.64 -15.29 3.21
C ILE A 146 1.37 -16.04 2.82
N ARG A 147 1.31 -17.37 3.02
CA ARG A 147 0.14 -18.19 2.65
C ARG A 147 -0.94 -18.26 3.74
N ASN A 148 -0.67 -17.78 4.95
CA ASN A 148 -1.61 -17.86 6.06
C ASN A 148 -2.91 -17.14 5.69
N HIS A 149 -4.05 -17.82 5.81
CA HIS A 149 -5.36 -17.33 5.36
C HIS A 149 -5.45 -16.94 3.86
N SER A 150 -4.51 -17.30 2.98
CA SER A 150 -4.66 -17.00 1.54
C SER A 150 -5.88 -17.69 0.93
N GLY A 151 -6.44 -17.14 -0.15
CA GLY A 151 -7.63 -17.71 -0.78
C GLY A 151 -8.89 -17.28 -0.05
N LYS A 152 -9.78 -18.25 0.23
CA LYS A 152 -11.08 -17.96 0.85
C LYS A 152 -10.97 -17.24 2.19
N GLY A 153 -9.95 -17.58 2.99
CA GLY A 153 -9.70 -16.92 4.26
C GLY A 153 -9.41 -15.41 4.11
N MET A 154 -8.76 -14.98 3.03
CA MET A 154 -8.43 -13.57 2.83
C MET A 154 -9.65 -12.80 2.33
N GLU A 155 -10.48 -13.43 1.50
CA GLU A 155 -11.78 -12.88 1.13
C GLU A 155 -12.64 -12.58 2.37
N GLU A 156 -12.75 -13.53 3.30
CA GLU A 156 -13.52 -13.38 4.54
C GLU A 156 -12.97 -12.29 5.45
N ARG A 157 -11.64 -12.17 5.53
CA ARG A 157 -10.98 -11.14 6.34
C ARG A 157 -11.17 -9.74 5.75
N LEU A 158 -11.04 -9.61 4.43
CA LEU A 158 -11.32 -8.35 3.73
C LEU A 158 -12.79 -7.97 3.85
N ASP A 159 -13.71 -8.93 3.68
CA ASP A 159 -15.16 -8.71 3.85
C ASP A 159 -15.48 -8.24 5.28
N MET A 160 -14.93 -8.90 6.31
CA MET A 160 -15.12 -8.46 7.69
C MET A 160 -14.56 -7.06 7.95
N LEU A 161 -13.39 -6.72 7.41
CA LEU A 161 -12.84 -5.37 7.51
C LEU A 161 -13.78 -4.34 6.89
N ILE A 162 -14.24 -4.58 5.65
CA ILE A 162 -15.14 -3.68 4.94
C ILE A 162 -16.46 -3.51 5.69
N ARG A 163 -17.06 -4.60 6.20
CA ARG A 163 -18.31 -4.55 6.97
C ARG A 163 -18.15 -3.72 8.25
N ASN A 164 -17.10 -3.97 9.03
CA ASN A 164 -16.84 -3.21 10.25
C ASN A 164 -16.67 -1.70 9.99
N LEU A 165 -16.01 -1.33 8.88
CA LEU A 165 -15.84 0.08 8.50
C LEU A 165 -17.17 0.71 8.04
N LYS A 166 -18.00 -0.04 7.30
CA LYS A 166 -19.35 0.39 6.89
C LYS A 166 -20.30 0.56 8.09
N GLU A 167 -20.27 -0.35 9.06
CA GLU A 167 -21.07 -0.26 10.30
C GLU A 167 -20.73 1.00 11.09
N LYS A 168 -19.46 1.43 11.06
CA LYS A 168 -18.99 2.70 11.63
C LYS A 168 -19.33 3.93 10.77
N ARG A 169 -20.04 3.76 9.65
CA ARG A 169 -20.44 4.81 8.70
C ARG A 169 -19.25 5.58 8.12
N LEU A 170 -18.14 4.89 7.90
CA LEU A 170 -16.97 5.48 7.24
C LEU A 170 -17.16 5.45 5.72
N SER A 171 -16.71 6.53 5.07
CA SER A 171 -16.69 6.66 3.62
C SER A 171 -15.47 5.96 3.02
N PHE A 172 -15.63 5.44 1.80
CA PHE A 172 -14.56 4.84 1.01
C PHE A 172 -14.25 5.75 -0.17
N TYR A 173 -12.97 6.01 -0.39
CA TYR A 173 -12.47 6.91 -1.44
C TYR A 173 -11.39 6.21 -2.24
N ASP A 174 -11.13 6.72 -3.45
CA ASP A 174 -9.84 6.51 -4.09
C ASP A 174 -8.73 7.31 -3.36
N LEU A 175 -7.48 7.12 -3.77
CA LEU A 175 -6.34 7.73 -3.07
C LEU A 175 -6.38 9.27 -3.11
N LEU A 176 -6.80 9.87 -4.23
CA LEU A 176 -6.92 11.32 -4.33
C LEU A 176 -8.02 11.86 -3.41
N GLY A 177 -9.18 11.21 -3.37
CA GLY A 177 -10.30 11.58 -2.52
C GLY A 177 -9.98 11.50 -1.02
N VAL A 178 -9.11 10.56 -0.60
CA VAL A 178 -8.65 10.47 0.81
C VAL A 178 -7.90 11.73 1.25
N CYS A 179 -7.18 12.37 0.33
CA CYS A 179 -6.30 13.51 0.63
C CYS A 179 -6.80 14.83 -0.01
N ALA A 180 -8.09 14.92 -0.36
CA ALA A 180 -8.64 16.06 -1.10
C ALA A 180 -8.50 17.41 -0.36
N ASP A 181 -8.39 17.40 0.97
CA ASP A 181 -8.13 18.58 1.79
C ASP A 181 -6.68 19.09 1.69
N LYS A 182 -5.78 18.30 1.10
CA LYS A 182 -4.36 18.63 0.88
C LYS A 182 -4.04 19.01 -0.55
N THR A 183 -4.94 18.77 -1.49
CA THR A 183 -4.86 19.22 -2.88
C THR A 183 -5.51 20.60 -2.99
N GLY A 184 -4.79 21.63 -2.54
CA GLY A 184 -5.16 23.04 -2.73
C GLY A 184 -4.96 23.50 -4.16
#